data_AF-A0A1K1SY87-F1
#
_entry.id   AF-A0A1K1SY87-F1
#
_cell.length_a   1.000
_cell.length_b   1.000
_cell.length_c   1.000
_cell.angle_alpha   90.00
_cell.angle_beta   90.00
_cell.angle_gamma   90.00
#
_symmetry.space_group_name_H-M   'P 1'
#
loop_
_entity.id
_entity.type
_entity.pdbx_description
1 polymer ?
#
loop_
_entity_poly.entity_id
_entity_poly.type
_entity_poly.pdbx_seq_one_letter_code
_entity_poly.pdbx_strand_id
1 'polypeptide(L)'
;MMAPVGTCEFSLSGVAVSLPEKTVDTHRWAARCRLPDADARARALIDNGVMQFHDAMGESPVALAVRAVAALLRQPGTAPETVDTLVYTHTIQTSVIAPPASTLQQIQSETGLRQALAFSIAQQHCVSPMAAIHVLHALSARPRPVERAIVVCADVIGSECDRLRAIQDLALHSDGACAMLLERNGTHDVIAGLHLYTDGRFFRGTDDELQPIPDDRYYWSAFSTMRSAIRQAGITPGDVTHVLPHHVNLPGWTRLMAMLSIPEEWLYTANFARIGHVFGADPFINFHTCADRDVGGWSLLFSCGLSGCFGAMVIRH
;
A
#
# COMPACT_ATOMS: atom_id res chain seq x y z
N MET A 1 20.58 21.57 27.09
CA MET A 1 21.12 20.73 26.00
C MET A 1 20.26 19.48 25.94
N MET A 2 19.32 19.40 24.99
CA MET A 2 18.60 18.15 24.75
C MET A 2 19.57 17.19 24.07
N ALA A 3 19.65 15.96 24.58
CA ALA A 3 20.39 14.88 23.92
C ALA A 3 19.89 14.73 22.47
N PRO A 4 20.73 14.28 21.52
CA PRO A 4 20.23 13.90 20.21
C PRO A 4 19.16 12.85 20.43
N VAL A 5 17.93 13.13 19.99
CA VAL A 5 16.87 12.11 19.92
C VAL A 5 17.40 11.08 18.93
N GLY A 6 17.90 9.95 19.45
CA GLY A 6 18.25 8.81 18.60
C GLY A 6 17.06 8.50 17.71
N THR A 7 17.29 8.40 16.40
CA THR A 7 16.22 8.09 15.45
C THR A 7 15.62 6.75 15.86
N CYS A 8 14.38 6.80 16.32
CA CYS A 8 13.60 5.62 16.63
C CYS A 8 13.24 4.95 15.30
N GLU A 9 13.96 3.89 14.96
CA GLU A 9 13.76 3.15 13.73
C GLU A 9 12.77 2.01 13.95
N PHE A 10 11.72 1.99 13.13
CA PHE A 10 10.80 0.86 13.05
C PHE A 10 11.34 -0.12 12.02
N SER A 11 11.11 -1.40 12.28
CA SER A 11 11.27 -2.47 11.31
C SER A 11 9.92 -2.94 10.81
N LEU A 12 9.83 -3.32 9.54
CA LEU A 12 8.65 -4.01 8.98
C LEU A 12 8.78 -5.52 9.25
N SER A 13 8.61 -5.91 10.52
CA SER A 13 8.90 -7.26 11.01
C SER A 13 7.96 -8.35 10.49
N GLY A 14 6.82 -7.97 9.92
CA GLY A 14 5.86 -8.94 9.41
C GLY A 14 4.82 -8.32 8.50
N VAL A 15 4.41 -9.08 7.49
CA VAL A 15 3.29 -8.73 6.64
C VAL A 15 2.39 -9.94 6.46
N ALA A 16 1.08 -9.72 6.48
CA ALA A 16 0.08 -10.72 6.17
C ALA A 16 -0.99 -10.12 5.25
N VAL A 17 -1.45 -10.91 4.29
CA VAL A 17 -2.38 -10.47 3.24
C VAL A 17 -3.65 -11.32 3.29
N SER A 18 -4.80 -10.69 3.05
CA SER A 18 -6.09 -11.37 2.89
C SER A 18 -6.71 -10.90 1.58
N LEU A 19 -6.71 -11.78 0.58
CA LEU A 19 -7.36 -11.56 -0.71
C LEU A 19 -8.58 -12.47 -0.82
N PRO A 20 -9.70 -11.99 -1.39
CA PRO A 20 -10.82 -12.86 -1.73
C PRO A 20 -10.40 -14.03 -2.63
N GLU A 21 -11.00 -15.21 -2.46
CA GLU A 21 -10.66 -16.37 -3.31
C GLU A 21 -11.10 -16.18 -4.76
N LYS A 22 -12.16 -15.40 -4.97
CA LYS A 22 -12.73 -15.18 -6.29
C LYS A 22 -11.87 -14.20 -7.08
N THR A 23 -11.39 -14.63 -8.24
CA THR A 23 -10.79 -13.73 -9.23
C THR A 23 -11.71 -13.54 -10.44
N VAL A 24 -11.52 -12.40 -11.10
CA VAL A 24 -12.18 -12.03 -12.36
C VAL A 24 -11.11 -11.58 -13.34
N ASP A 25 -11.07 -12.18 -14.53
CA ASP A 25 -10.14 -11.80 -15.59
C ASP A 25 -10.58 -10.51 -16.30
N THR A 26 -9.60 -9.79 -16.85
CA THR A 26 -9.78 -8.49 -17.49
C THR A 26 -10.80 -8.52 -18.63
N HIS A 27 -10.80 -9.56 -19.48
CA HIS A 27 -11.77 -9.70 -20.57
C HIS A 27 -13.20 -9.88 -20.05
N ARG A 28 -13.39 -10.77 -19.07
CA ARG A 28 -14.70 -10.97 -18.45
C ARG A 28 -15.21 -9.72 -17.78
N TRP A 29 -14.36 -8.96 -17.08
CA TRP A 29 -14.76 -7.70 -16.48
C TRP A 29 -15.21 -6.68 -17.54
N ALA A 30 -14.45 -6.53 -18.63
CA ALA A 30 -14.81 -5.59 -19.70
C ALA A 30 -16.16 -5.94 -20.34
N ALA A 31 -16.41 -7.24 -20.59
CA ALA A 31 -17.68 -7.74 -21.08
C ALA A 31 -18.82 -7.54 -20.07
N ARG A 32 -18.58 -7.84 -18.78
CA ARG A 32 -19.55 -7.65 -17.67
C ARG A 32 -19.99 -6.19 -17.54
N CYS A 33 -19.05 -5.25 -17.70
CA CYS A 33 -19.32 -3.81 -17.62
C CYS A 33 -20.03 -3.24 -18.86
N ARG A 34 -20.11 -4.01 -19.96
CA ARG A 34 -20.63 -3.59 -21.27
C ARG A 34 -19.95 -2.33 -21.80
N LEU A 35 -18.62 -2.29 -21.68
CA LEU A 35 -17.83 -1.17 -22.15
C LEU A 35 -17.86 -1.09 -23.68
N PRO A 36 -17.85 0.12 -24.27
CA PRO A 36 -17.52 0.28 -25.69
C PRO A 36 -16.16 -0.35 -25.98
N ASP A 37 -16.05 -1.09 -27.09
CA ASP A 37 -14.81 -1.76 -27.51
C ASP A 37 -14.16 -2.61 -26.40
N ALA A 38 -14.96 -3.38 -25.65
CA ALA A 38 -14.54 -4.17 -24.50
C ALA A 38 -13.24 -4.98 -24.73
N ASP A 39 -13.05 -5.57 -25.91
CA ASP A 39 -11.83 -6.33 -26.24
C ASP A 39 -10.60 -5.43 -26.41
N ALA A 40 -10.75 -4.23 -26.97
CA ALA A 40 -9.65 -3.26 -27.07
C ALA A 40 -9.26 -2.75 -25.68
N ARG A 41 -10.26 -2.40 -24.85
CA ARG A 41 -10.07 -1.98 -23.46
C ARG A 41 -9.38 -3.06 -22.62
N ALA A 42 -9.79 -4.32 -22.78
CA ALA A 42 -9.18 -5.44 -22.08
C ALA A 42 -7.72 -5.65 -22.50
N ARG A 43 -7.42 -5.57 -23.81
CA ARG A 43 -6.04 -5.66 -24.31
C ARG A 43 -5.16 -4.53 -23.77
N ALA A 44 -5.65 -3.29 -23.78
CA ALA A 44 -4.88 -2.16 -23.25
C ALA A 44 -4.53 -2.34 -21.76
N LEU A 45 -5.47 -2.85 -20.95
CA LEU A 45 -5.23 -3.18 -19.55
C LEU A 45 -4.19 -4.31 -19.38
N ILE A 46 -4.27 -5.36 -20.21
CA ILE A 46 -3.29 -6.47 -20.22
C ILE A 46 -1.90 -5.97 -20.61
N ASP A 47 -1.81 -5.10 -21.62
CA ASP A 47 -0.55 -4.48 -22.06
C ASP A 47 0.06 -3.60 -20.95
N ASN A 48 -0.77 -3.03 -20.06
CA ASN A 48 -0.33 -2.32 -18.85
C ASN A 48 -0.03 -3.23 -17.65
N GLY A 49 -0.25 -4.54 -17.80
CA GLY A 49 0.19 -5.58 -16.87
C GLY A 49 -0.90 -6.28 -16.08
N VAL A 50 -2.17 -5.86 -16.15
CA VAL A 50 -3.25 -6.47 -15.32
C VAL A 50 -4.07 -7.50 -16.11
N MET A 51 -4.04 -8.76 -15.66
CA MET A 51 -4.79 -9.86 -16.28
C MET A 51 -6.04 -10.26 -15.50
N GLN A 52 -6.03 -10.04 -14.19
CA GLN A 52 -7.16 -10.32 -13.29
C GLN A 52 -7.08 -9.48 -12.02
N PHE A 53 -8.17 -9.48 -11.26
CA PHE A 53 -8.25 -8.91 -9.91
C PHE A 53 -9.06 -9.81 -8.98
N HIS A 54 -8.97 -9.58 -7.68
CA HIS A 54 -9.79 -10.25 -6.67
C HIS A 54 -11.09 -9.47 -6.42
N ASP A 55 -12.22 -10.20 -6.41
CA ASP A 55 -13.57 -9.69 -6.21
C ASP A 55 -14.09 -10.22 -4.87
N ALA A 56 -14.38 -9.32 -3.92
CA ALA A 56 -14.87 -9.69 -2.59
C ALA A 56 -16.28 -10.31 -2.63
N MET A 57 -17.02 -10.19 -3.74
CA MET A 57 -18.35 -10.79 -3.89
C MET A 57 -19.31 -10.44 -2.73
N GLY A 58 -19.22 -9.21 -2.22
CA GLY A 58 -20.03 -8.71 -1.10
C GLY A 58 -19.45 -8.96 0.29
N GLU A 59 -18.29 -9.60 0.40
CA GLU A 59 -17.54 -9.67 1.64
C GLU A 59 -17.11 -8.27 2.11
N SER A 60 -17.17 -8.04 3.44
CA SER A 60 -16.84 -6.73 3.99
C SER A 60 -15.33 -6.50 4.07
N PRO A 61 -14.86 -5.25 3.87
CA PRO A 61 -13.45 -4.90 4.07
C PRO A 61 -12.98 -5.16 5.50
N VAL A 62 -13.90 -5.08 6.48
CA VAL A 62 -13.62 -5.40 7.89
C VAL A 62 -13.27 -6.87 8.07
N ALA A 63 -14.00 -7.79 7.42
CA ALA A 63 -13.70 -9.22 7.48
C ALA A 63 -12.33 -9.55 6.87
N LEU A 64 -12.01 -8.90 5.74
CA LEU A 64 -10.68 -9.01 5.11
C LEU A 64 -9.57 -8.49 6.04
N ALA A 65 -9.77 -7.33 6.67
CA ALA A 65 -8.85 -6.73 7.61
C ALA A 65 -8.62 -7.64 8.84
N VAL A 66 -9.70 -8.16 9.44
CA VAL A 66 -9.64 -9.10 10.58
C VAL A 66 -8.85 -10.34 10.21
N ARG A 67 -9.06 -10.92 9.01
CA ARG A 67 -8.27 -12.06 8.55
C ARG A 67 -6.79 -11.75 8.39
N ALA A 68 -6.44 -10.60 7.81
CA ALA A 68 -5.05 -10.19 7.65
C ALA A 68 -4.36 -10.00 9.01
N VAL A 69 -5.00 -9.28 9.94
CA VAL A 69 -4.50 -9.07 11.30
C VAL A 69 -4.39 -10.39 12.05
N ALA A 70 -5.41 -11.25 12.01
CA ALA A 70 -5.36 -12.56 12.66
C ALA A 70 -4.27 -13.47 12.08
N ALA A 71 -3.98 -13.39 10.78
CA ALA A 71 -2.86 -14.11 10.16
C ALA A 71 -1.50 -13.62 10.68
N LEU A 72 -1.35 -12.31 10.86
CA LEU A 72 -0.16 -11.71 11.45
C LEU A 72 0.02 -12.13 12.92
N LEU A 73 -1.06 -12.11 13.71
CA LEU A 73 -1.06 -12.51 15.13
C LEU A 73 -0.78 -14.02 15.36
N ARG A 74 -0.92 -14.85 14.32
CA ARG A 74 -0.52 -16.27 14.36
C ARG A 74 0.98 -16.48 14.16
N GLN A 75 1.73 -15.45 13.74
CA GLN A 75 3.17 -15.55 13.59
C GLN A 75 3.83 -15.66 14.97
N PRO A 76 4.94 -16.43 15.10
CA PRO A 76 5.62 -16.60 16.38
C PRO A 76 6.06 -15.25 16.98
N GLY A 77 5.76 -15.03 18.27
CA GLY A 77 6.18 -13.82 18.98
C GLY A 77 5.24 -12.61 18.86
N THR A 78 4.14 -12.74 18.10
CA THR A 78 3.17 -11.65 17.85
C THR A 78 1.86 -11.86 18.63
N ALA A 79 1.95 -12.13 19.94
CA ALA A 79 0.76 -12.27 20.78
C ALA A 79 -0.03 -10.92 20.83
N PRO A 80 -1.38 -10.94 20.82
CA PRO A 80 -2.20 -9.71 20.77
C PRO A 80 -1.88 -8.70 21.88
N GLU A 81 -1.51 -9.19 23.06
CA GLU A 81 -1.17 -8.36 24.23
C GLU A 81 0.13 -7.59 24.07
N THR A 82 0.97 -7.98 23.10
CA THR A 82 2.25 -7.31 22.83
C THR A 82 2.11 -6.13 21.87
N VAL A 83 0.98 -6.00 21.19
CA VAL A 83 0.71 -4.91 20.25
C VAL A 83 0.06 -3.75 21.00
N ASP A 84 0.72 -2.60 21.00
CA ASP A 84 0.27 -1.41 21.74
C ASP A 84 -0.48 -0.41 20.87
N THR A 85 -0.42 -0.53 19.55
CA THR A 85 -1.07 0.40 18.62
C THR A 85 -1.66 -0.32 17.41
N LEU A 86 -2.90 0.03 17.05
CA LEU A 86 -3.58 -0.45 15.84
C LEU A 86 -3.98 0.75 14.99
N VAL A 87 -3.53 0.77 13.74
CA VAL A 87 -3.90 1.82 12.78
C VAL A 87 -4.64 1.22 11.60
N TYR A 88 -5.87 1.65 11.37
CA TYR A 88 -6.62 1.29 10.16
C TYR A 88 -6.44 2.35 9.08
N THR A 89 -6.27 1.92 7.84
CA THR A 89 -6.18 2.80 6.68
C THR A 89 -7.08 2.28 5.56
N HIS A 90 -7.58 3.19 4.74
CA HIS A 90 -8.42 2.86 3.59
C HIS A 90 -8.34 3.98 2.55
N THR A 91 -8.60 3.62 1.30
CA THR A 91 -8.67 4.56 0.18
C THR A 91 -10.11 4.89 -0.17
N ILE A 92 -10.97 3.87 -0.23
CA ILE A 92 -12.37 4.01 -0.60
C ILE A 92 -13.16 4.40 0.65
N GLN A 93 -14.00 5.44 0.55
CA GLN A 93 -14.84 5.91 1.65
C GLN A 93 -15.90 4.89 2.08
N THR A 94 -16.33 4.01 1.17
CA THR A 94 -17.26 2.91 1.49
C THR A 94 -16.56 1.72 2.14
N SER A 95 -15.23 1.75 2.30
CA SER A 95 -14.49 0.72 3.04
C SER A 95 -14.52 0.92 4.56
N VAL A 96 -15.38 1.80 5.06
CA VAL A 96 -15.68 1.95 6.49
C VAL A 96 -17.16 1.77 6.77
N ILE A 97 -17.47 1.27 7.96
CA ILE A 97 -18.84 1.17 8.45
C ILE A 97 -19.34 2.58 8.81
N ALA A 98 -20.59 2.86 8.48
CA ALA A 98 -21.21 4.15 8.80
C ALA A 98 -21.35 4.38 10.32
N PRO A 99 -21.16 5.61 10.81
CA PRO A 99 -21.40 5.96 12.21
C PRO A 99 -22.85 5.66 12.65
N PRO A 100 -23.10 5.30 13.91
CA PRO A 100 -22.16 5.33 15.04
C PRO A 100 -21.27 4.08 15.19
N ALA A 101 -21.43 3.07 14.32
CA ALA A 101 -20.56 1.90 14.33
C ALA A 101 -19.16 2.27 13.80
N SER A 102 -18.16 1.47 14.15
CA SER A 102 -16.77 1.73 13.76
C SER A 102 -16.06 0.47 13.30
N THR A 103 -15.57 0.53 12.06
CA THR A 103 -14.68 -0.48 11.45
C THR A 103 -13.51 -0.81 12.36
N LEU A 104 -12.80 0.21 12.84
CA LEU A 104 -11.58 0.01 13.60
C LEU A 104 -11.87 -0.67 14.94
N GLN A 105 -12.92 -0.26 15.65
CA GLN A 105 -13.30 -0.90 16.92
C GLN A 105 -13.76 -2.35 16.70
N GLN A 106 -14.42 -2.64 15.58
CA GLN A 106 -14.76 -4.01 15.21
C GLN A 106 -13.51 -4.86 14.96
N ILE A 107 -12.55 -4.37 14.16
CA ILE A 107 -11.27 -5.06 13.92
C ILE A 107 -10.56 -5.33 15.26
N GLN A 108 -10.44 -4.30 16.10
CA GLN A 108 -9.79 -4.41 17.41
C GLN A 108 -10.45 -5.47 18.31
N SER A 109 -11.79 -5.48 18.35
CA SER A 109 -12.56 -6.42 19.16
C SER A 109 -12.39 -7.86 18.68
N GLU A 110 -12.54 -8.10 17.37
CA GLU A 110 -12.48 -9.45 16.77
C GLU A 110 -11.07 -10.04 16.76
N THR A 111 -10.03 -9.20 16.76
CA THR A 111 -8.62 -9.63 16.79
C THR A 111 -8.03 -9.71 18.19
N GLY A 112 -8.78 -9.31 19.22
CA GLY A 112 -8.33 -9.38 20.61
C GLY A 112 -7.31 -8.30 21.02
N LEU A 113 -7.07 -7.30 20.18
CA LEU A 113 -6.13 -6.18 20.40
C LEU A 113 -6.65 -5.15 21.43
N ARG A 114 -7.17 -5.62 22.56
CA ARG A 114 -7.92 -4.83 23.56
C ARG A 114 -7.10 -3.75 24.26
N GLN A 115 -5.78 -3.92 24.33
CA GLN A 115 -4.87 -2.97 24.98
C GLN A 115 -4.30 -1.93 24.00
N ALA A 116 -4.47 -2.15 22.69
CA ALA A 116 -3.89 -1.27 21.68
C ALA A 116 -4.61 0.09 21.63
N LEU A 117 -3.85 1.18 21.53
CA LEU A 117 -4.38 2.46 21.09
C LEU A 117 -4.81 2.32 19.62
N ALA A 118 -6.09 2.55 19.34
CA ALA A 118 -6.65 2.38 18.01
C ALA A 118 -7.03 3.74 17.39
N PHE A 119 -6.51 4.05 16.21
CA PHE A 119 -7.00 5.17 15.37
C PHE A 119 -6.92 4.84 13.86
N SER A 120 -7.47 5.72 13.02
CA SER A 120 -7.43 5.54 11.56
C SER A 120 -6.71 6.69 10.86
N ILE A 121 -6.07 6.40 9.73
CA ILE A 121 -5.49 7.39 8.82
C ILE A 121 -6.06 7.16 7.42
N ALA A 122 -6.60 8.22 6.82
CA ALA A 122 -7.24 8.19 5.51
C ALA A 122 -6.96 9.48 4.74
N GLN A 123 -7.51 9.60 3.53
CA GLN A 123 -7.38 10.76 2.63
C GLN A 123 -5.97 11.02 2.07
N GLN A 124 -5.00 10.15 2.33
CA GLN A 124 -3.79 10.03 1.50
C GLN A 124 -3.90 8.90 0.46
N HIS A 125 -5.11 8.34 0.30
CA HIS A 125 -5.43 7.27 -0.65
C HIS A 125 -4.47 6.08 -0.49
N CYS A 126 -3.89 5.58 -1.58
CA CYS A 126 -2.95 4.45 -1.58
C CYS A 126 -1.66 4.74 -0.79
N VAL A 127 -1.39 5.99 -0.38
CA VAL A 127 -0.24 6.35 0.46
C VAL A 127 -0.55 6.25 1.95
N SER A 128 -1.82 6.11 2.34
CA SER A 128 -2.26 6.12 3.74
C SER A 128 -1.51 5.13 4.67
N PRO A 129 -1.12 3.91 4.23
CA PRO A 129 -0.29 3.03 5.06
C PRO A 129 1.09 3.62 5.40
N MET A 130 1.77 4.23 4.42
CA MET A 130 3.05 4.92 4.66
C MET A 130 2.86 6.17 5.52
N ALA A 131 1.74 6.87 5.35
CA ALA A 131 1.34 7.98 6.23
C ALA A 131 1.15 7.53 7.68
N ALA A 132 0.56 6.35 7.88
CA ALA A 132 0.42 5.75 9.19
C ALA A 132 1.77 5.44 9.85
N ILE A 133 2.70 4.86 9.10
CA ILE A 133 4.07 4.62 9.57
C ILE A 133 4.74 5.95 9.97
N HIS A 134 4.58 7.01 9.18
CA HIS A 134 5.13 8.34 9.50
C HIS A 134 4.56 8.91 10.81
N VAL A 135 3.24 8.79 11.02
CA VAL A 135 2.60 9.22 12.28
C VAL A 135 3.09 8.37 13.46
N LEU A 136 3.29 7.07 13.29
CA LEU A 136 3.83 6.20 14.34
C LEU A 136 5.25 6.59 14.74
N HIS A 137 6.12 6.96 13.79
CA HIS A 137 7.44 7.53 14.11
C HIS A 137 7.32 8.78 14.99
N ALA A 138 6.40 9.70 14.66
CA ALA A 138 6.17 10.90 15.45
C ALA A 138 5.64 10.58 16.86
N LEU A 139 4.75 9.59 16.98
CA LEU A 139 4.22 9.12 18.27
C LEU A 139 5.28 8.42 19.12
N SER A 140 6.33 7.86 18.50
CA SER A 140 7.43 7.19 19.20
C SER A 140 8.38 8.14 19.91
N ALA A 141 8.28 9.45 19.67
CA ALA A 141 9.02 10.47 20.41
C ALA A 141 8.42 10.79 21.80
N ARG A 142 7.32 10.12 22.18
CA ARG A 142 6.60 10.36 23.44
C ARG A 142 7.23 9.60 24.63
N PRO A 143 6.95 9.99 25.89
CA PRO A 143 7.46 9.31 27.08
C PRO A 143 7.07 7.83 27.19
N ARG A 144 5.91 7.45 26.64
CA ARG A 144 5.54 6.06 26.34
C ARG A 144 5.59 5.90 24.82
N PRO A 145 6.73 5.45 24.26
CA PRO A 145 6.85 5.24 22.84
C PRO A 145 5.96 4.07 22.38
N VAL A 146 5.66 4.05 21.09
CA VAL A 146 5.06 2.90 20.42
C VAL A 146 6.16 1.87 20.23
N GLU A 147 6.01 0.69 20.82
CA GLU A 147 6.96 -0.42 20.71
C GLU A 147 6.54 -1.38 19.59
N ARG A 148 5.24 -1.70 19.51
CA ARG A 148 4.69 -2.61 18.50
C ARG A 148 3.37 -2.12 17.95
N ALA A 149 3.34 -1.82 16.66
CA ALA A 149 2.16 -1.36 15.98
C ALA A 149 1.72 -2.32 14.87
N ILE A 150 0.42 -2.46 14.69
CA ILE A 150 -0.15 -3.05 13.47
C ILE A 150 -0.77 -1.92 12.66
N VAL A 151 -0.29 -1.74 11.42
CA VAL A 151 -1.00 -0.96 10.41
C VAL A 151 -1.77 -1.95 9.55
N VAL A 152 -3.06 -1.75 9.34
CA VAL A 152 -3.86 -2.56 8.43
C VAL A 152 -4.55 -1.66 7.42
N CYS A 153 -4.45 -2.03 6.15
CA CYS A 153 -5.23 -1.43 5.07
C CYS A 153 -6.22 -2.44 4.54
N ALA A 154 -7.45 -2.01 4.25
CA ALA A 154 -8.45 -2.82 3.59
C ALA A 154 -9.34 -1.97 2.70
N ASP A 155 -9.54 -2.43 1.47
CA ASP A 155 -10.35 -1.75 0.48
C ASP A 155 -11.17 -2.76 -0.33
N VAL A 156 -12.45 -2.46 -0.51
CA VAL A 156 -13.39 -3.25 -1.31
C VAL A 156 -14.21 -2.31 -2.18
N ILE A 157 -14.19 -2.53 -3.49
CA ILE A 157 -15.11 -1.87 -4.41
C ILE A 157 -16.49 -2.52 -4.24
N GLY A 158 -17.52 -1.69 -4.03
CA GLY A 158 -18.90 -2.16 -3.87
C GLY A 158 -19.36 -3.02 -5.05
N SER A 159 -20.20 -4.02 -4.79
CA SER A 159 -20.67 -5.01 -5.77
C SER A 159 -21.36 -4.42 -7.01
N GLU A 160 -21.96 -3.24 -6.89
CA GLU A 160 -22.62 -2.52 -7.99
C GLU A 160 -21.73 -1.45 -8.64
N CYS A 161 -20.50 -1.29 -8.15
CA CYS A 161 -19.55 -0.27 -8.58
C CYS A 161 -18.46 -0.82 -9.50
N ASP A 162 -18.74 -1.92 -10.20
CA ASP A 162 -17.72 -2.66 -10.97
C ASP A 162 -17.04 -1.83 -12.06
N ARG A 163 -17.76 -0.83 -12.61
CA ARG A 163 -17.20 0.13 -13.57
C ARG A 163 -16.13 1.04 -12.98
N LEU A 164 -16.16 1.27 -11.66
CA LEU A 164 -15.17 2.08 -10.95
C LEU A 164 -13.88 1.30 -10.64
N ARG A 165 -13.81 0.02 -10.99
CA ARG A 165 -12.56 -0.75 -10.84
C ARG A 165 -11.47 -0.24 -11.77
N ALA A 166 -11.81 0.27 -12.95
CA ALA A 166 -10.79 0.73 -13.89
C ALA A 166 -10.17 2.07 -13.52
N ILE A 167 -8.84 2.11 -13.56
CA ILE A 167 -8.06 3.34 -13.67
C ILE A 167 -7.76 3.52 -15.15
N GLN A 168 -8.70 4.07 -15.94
CA GLN A 168 -8.61 4.11 -17.41
C GLN A 168 -8.20 2.73 -18.00
N ASP A 169 -7.14 2.71 -18.81
CA ASP A 169 -6.48 1.53 -19.37
C ASP A 169 -5.27 1.08 -18.54
N LEU A 170 -5.00 1.72 -17.39
CA LEU A 170 -3.74 1.61 -16.66
C LEU A 170 -3.73 0.46 -15.65
N ALA A 171 -4.87 0.18 -15.02
CA ALA A 171 -5.01 -0.85 -13.98
C ALA A 171 -6.48 -1.16 -13.67
N LEU A 172 -6.69 -2.28 -12.96
CA LEU A 172 -7.96 -2.62 -12.32
C LEU A 172 -7.76 -2.71 -10.80
N HIS A 173 -8.64 -2.05 -10.04
CA HIS A 173 -8.73 -2.17 -8.60
C HIS A 173 -9.16 -3.58 -8.20
N SER A 174 -8.42 -4.13 -7.27
CA SER A 174 -8.66 -5.41 -6.63
C SER A 174 -9.06 -5.21 -5.17
N ASP A 175 -9.98 -6.04 -4.70
CA ASP A 175 -10.41 -6.04 -3.31
C ASP A 175 -9.41 -6.81 -2.45
N GLY A 176 -9.18 -6.36 -1.22
CA GLY A 176 -8.27 -7.05 -0.31
C GLY A 176 -7.88 -6.25 0.91
N ALA A 177 -7.07 -6.89 1.76
CA ALA A 177 -6.47 -6.29 2.93
C ALA A 177 -5.02 -6.74 3.13
N CYS A 178 -4.21 -5.87 3.74
CA CYS A 178 -2.84 -6.16 4.13
C CYS A 178 -2.56 -5.57 5.52
N ALA A 179 -2.03 -6.40 6.41
CA ALA A 179 -1.62 -6.04 7.76
C ALA A 179 -0.09 -6.08 7.86
N MET A 180 0.48 -5.07 8.49
CA MET A 180 1.92 -4.83 8.65
C MET A 180 2.24 -4.72 10.13
N LEU A 181 3.13 -5.57 10.63
CA LEU A 181 3.70 -5.49 11.96
C LEU A 181 4.91 -4.55 11.91
N LEU A 182 4.90 -3.52 12.75
CA LEU A 182 6.02 -2.64 12.96
C LEU A 182 6.57 -2.84 14.35
N GLU A 183 7.87 -3.09 14.46
CA GLU A 183 8.54 -3.21 15.75
C GLU A 183 9.64 -2.18 15.89
N ARG A 184 9.66 -1.54 17.05
CA ARG A 184 10.68 -0.58 17.41
C ARG A 184 12.01 -1.30 17.66
N ASN A 185 13.10 -0.76 17.12
CA ASN A 185 14.45 -1.34 17.26
C ASN A 185 14.57 -2.80 16.80
N GLY A 186 13.76 -3.22 15.81
CA GLY A 186 13.99 -4.48 15.11
C GLY A 186 15.35 -4.49 14.40
N THR A 187 15.89 -5.69 14.17
CA THR A 187 17.25 -5.85 13.61
C THR A 187 17.27 -6.24 12.13
N HIS A 188 16.09 -6.47 11.55
CA HIS A 188 15.89 -6.87 10.16
C HIS A 188 14.76 -6.04 9.57
N ASP A 189 14.77 -5.85 8.25
CA ASP A 189 13.73 -5.07 7.55
C ASP A 189 13.52 -3.67 8.14
N VAL A 190 14.63 -3.00 8.48
CA VAL A 190 14.64 -1.68 9.12
C VAL A 190 14.21 -0.61 8.11
N ILE A 191 13.27 0.24 8.51
CA ILE A 191 12.82 1.39 7.72
C ILE A 191 13.88 2.50 7.83
N ALA A 192 14.76 2.56 6.83
CA ALA A 192 15.87 3.49 6.79
C ALA A 192 15.52 4.85 6.16
N GLY A 193 14.45 4.90 5.35
CA GLY A 193 13.97 6.13 4.75
C GLY A 193 12.46 6.10 4.56
N LEU A 194 11.79 7.22 4.82
CA LEU A 194 10.35 7.37 4.62
C LEU A 194 10.03 8.82 4.27
N HIS A 195 9.67 9.04 3.00
CA HIS A 195 9.32 10.36 2.50
C HIS A 195 7.89 10.38 1.96
N LEU A 196 7.15 11.40 2.40
CA LEU A 196 5.81 11.70 1.93
C LEU A 196 5.81 13.08 1.28
N TYR A 197 5.13 13.19 0.14
CA TYR A 197 4.93 14.44 -0.56
C TYR A 197 3.46 14.59 -0.97
N THR A 198 2.92 15.78 -0.78
CA THR A 198 1.55 16.11 -1.19
C THR A 198 1.57 17.33 -2.10
N ASP A 199 0.85 17.23 -3.21
CA ASP A 199 0.70 18.30 -4.17
C ASP A 199 -0.78 18.59 -4.43
N GLY A 200 -1.27 19.64 -3.76
CA GLY A 200 -2.67 20.04 -3.81
C GLY A 200 -3.16 20.49 -5.19
N ARG A 201 -2.28 20.67 -6.18
CA ARG A 201 -2.70 20.95 -7.57
C ARG A 201 -3.52 19.79 -8.16
N PHE A 202 -3.30 18.58 -7.66
CA PHE A 202 -4.00 17.38 -8.08
C PHE A 202 -5.28 17.09 -7.30
N PHE A 203 -5.78 18.01 -6.46
CA PHE A 203 -6.91 17.74 -5.54
C PHE A 203 -8.15 17.10 -6.19
N ARG A 204 -8.40 17.36 -7.48
CA ARG A 204 -9.52 16.75 -8.21
C ARG A 204 -9.35 15.24 -8.34
N GLY A 205 -8.12 14.76 -8.56
CA GLY A 205 -7.76 13.36 -8.82
C GLY A 205 -8.27 12.83 -10.16
N THR A 206 -9.55 13.06 -10.43
CA THR A 206 -10.28 12.66 -11.61
C THR A 206 -11.03 13.83 -12.25
N ASP A 207 -11.39 13.67 -13.52
CA ASP A 207 -12.35 14.54 -14.21
C ASP A 207 -13.81 14.21 -13.81
N ASP A 208 -14.76 14.85 -14.50
CA ASP A 208 -16.20 14.69 -14.24
C ASP A 208 -16.74 13.32 -14.66
N GLU A 209 -15.96 12.55 -15.43
CA GLU A 209 -16.23 11.16 -15.84
C GLU A 209 -15.52 10.14 -14.94
N LEU A 210 -14.97 10.60 -13.81
CA LEU A 210 -14.21 9.82 -12.84
C LEU A 210 -12.94 9.18 -13.43
N GLN A 211 -12.39 9.76 -14.50
CA GLN A 211 -11.14 9.30 -15.09
C GLN A 211 -9.95 10.09 -14.53
N PRO A 212 -8.80 9.46 -14.26
CA PRO A 212 -7.54 10.12 -13.94
C PRO A 212 -7.23 11.32 -14.85
N ILE A 213 -6.91 12.48 -14.28
CA ILE A 213 -6.48 13.64 -15.08
C ILE A 213 -5.00 13.44 -15.45
N PRO A 214 -4.64 13.29 -16.75
CA PRO A 214 -3.25 13.08 -17.14
C PRO A 214 -2.38 14.33 -16.87
N ASP A 215 -1.20 14.12 -16.30
CA ASP A 215 -0.23 15.19 -16.05
C ASP A 215 1.18 14.63 -15.92
N ASP A 216 2.09 15.00 -16.83
CA ASP A 216 3.48 14.54 -16.79
C ASP A 216 4.25 14.96 -15.52
N ARG A 217 3.82 16.02 -14.83
CA ARG A 217 4.44 16.46 -13.57
C ARG A 217 4.33 15.38 -12.48
N TYR A 218 3.37 14.47 -12.62
CA TYR A 218 3.23 13.30 -11.76
C TYR A 218 4.53 12.46 -11.71
N TYR A 219 5.18 12.20 -12.85
CA TYR A 219 6.43 11.44 -12.88
C TYR A 219 7.55 12.14 -12.14
N TRP A 220 7.59 13.48 -12.19
CA TRP A 220 8.57 14.26 -11.45
C TRP A 220 8.32 14.23 -9.93
N SER A 221 7.06 14.30 -9.51
CA SER A 221 6.67 14.15 -8.10
C SER A 221 7.00 12.75 -7.58
N ALA A 222 6.69 11.70 -8.34
CA ALA A 222 7.04 10.32 -8.00
C ALA A 222 8.57 10.15 -7.90
N PHE A 223 9.32 10.55 -8.92
CA PHE A 223 10.77 10.51 -8.95
C PHE A 223 11.41 11.26 -7.78
N SER A 224 11.01 12.50 -7.53
CA SER A 224 11.57 13.32 -6.44
C SER A 224 11.24 12.77 -5.06
N THR A 225 10.06 12.14 -4.90
CA THR A 225 9.66 11.46 -3.65
C THR A 225 10.56 10.25 -3.39
N MET A 226 10.71 9.36 -4.39
CA MET A 226 11.59 8.18 -4.29
C MET A 226 13.04 8.56 -4.00
N ARG A 227 13.58 9.54 -4.76
CA ARG A 227 14.95 10.03 -4.54
C ARG A 227 15.15 10.64 -3.15
N SER A 228 14.12 11.26 -2.58
CA SER A 228 14.17 11.82 -1.23
C SER A 228 14.21 10.74 -0.16
N ALA A 229 13.45 9.65 -0.31
CA ALA A 229 13.52 8.50 0.61
C ALA A 229 14.87 7.76 0.51
N ILE A 230 15.38 7.54 -0.70
CA ILE A 230 16.73 6.98 -0.95
C ILE A 230 17.81 7.82 -0.25
N ARG A 231 17.74 9.15 -0.39
CA ARG A 231 18.67 10.07 0.28
C ARG A 231 18.53 10.04 1.80
N GLN A 232 17.32 9.94 2.34
CA GLN A 232 17.10 9.83 3.79
C GLN A 232 17.75 8.56 4.36
N ALA A 233 17.73 7.46 3.61
CA ALA A 233 18.40 6.22 3.95
C ALA A 233 19.94 6.27 3.81
N GLY A 234 20.50 7.37 3.28
CA GLY A 234 21.94 7.55 3.15
C GLY A 234 22.58 6.73 2.03
N ILE A 235 21.79 6.23 1.08
CA ILE A 235 22.25 5.41 -0.05
C ILE A 235 22.06 6.14 -1.39
N THR A 236 22.54 5.52 -2.47
CA THR A 236 22.32 5.96 -3.85
C THR A 236 21.30 5.05 -4.55
N PRO A 237 20.70 5.49 -5.67
CA PRO A 237 19.80 4.62 -6.44
C PRO A 237 20.44 3.29 -6.88
N GLY A 238 21.75 3.28 -7.13
CA GLY A 238 22.48 2.07 -7.54
C GLY A 238 22.62 1.01 -6.44
N ASP A 239 22.35 1.36 -5.18
CA ASP A 239 22.37 0.42 -4.06
C ASP A 239 21.04 -0.34 -3.90
N VAL A 240 19.97 0.11 -4.55
CA VAL A 240 18.64 -0.51 -4.50
C VAL A 240 18.63 -1.76 -5.37
N THR A 241 18.34 -2.91 -4.75
CA THR A 241 18.25 -4.21 -5.44
C THR A 241 16.81 -4.68 -5.62
N HIS A 242 15.84 -4.00 -5.02
CA HIS A 242 14.42 -4.32 -5.21
C HIS A 242 13.60 -3.03 -5.23
N VAL A 243 12.73 -2.88 -6.23
CA VAL A 243 11.69 -1.87 -6.29
C VAL A 243 10.35 -2.57 -6.19
N LEU A 244 9.59 -2.24 -5.15
CA LEU A 244 8.32 -2.84 -4.76
C LEU A 244 7.20 -1.81 -5.02
N PRO A 245 6.59 -1.86 -6.21
CA PRO A 245 5.72 -0.79 -6.70
C PRO A 245 4.27 -0.90 -6.21
N HIS A 246 3.48 0.17 -6.40
CA HIS A 246 2.03 0.02 -6.63
C HIS A 246 1.75 -0.68 -7.98
N HIS A 247 0.67 -1.44 -8.09
CA HIS A 247 0.32 -2.24 -9.27
C HIS A 247 -0.44 -1.43 -10.33
N VAL A 248 0.13 -0.29 -10.74
CA VAL A 248 -0.45 0.59 -11.75
C VAL A 248 0.56 0.91 -12.84
N ASN A 249 0.17 0.71 -14.09
CA ASN A 249 0.87 1.09 -15.31
C ASN A 249 2.34 0.63 -15.39
N LEU A 250 2.60 -0.60 -15.84
CA LEU A 250 3.97 -1.10 -16.09
C LEU A 250 4.81 -0.17 -16.98
N PRO A 251 4.33 0.34 -18.13
CA PRO A 251 5.07 1.33 -18.92
C PRO A 251 5.49 2.59 -18.13
N GLY A 252 4.62 3.06 -17.24
CA GLY A 252 4.91 4.17 -16.33
C GLY A 252 6.05 3.83 -15.37
N TRP A 253 6.11 2.60 -14.88
CA TRP A 253 7.22 2.10 -14.07
C TRP A 253 8.53 2.01 -14.84
N THR A 254 8.53 1.47 -16.07
CA THR A 254 9.74 1.45 -16.91
C THR A 254 10.31 2.87 -17.09
N ARG A 255 9.45 3.88 -17.27
CA ARG A 255 9.87 5.30 -17.29
C ARG A 255 10.50 5.74 -15.96
N LEU A 256 9.89 5.42 -14.82
CA LEU A 256 10.41 5.78 -13.50
C LEU A 256 11.75 5.09 -13.18
N MET A 257 11.91 3.81 -13.53
CA MET A 257 13.16 3.07 -13.36
C MET A 257 14.30 3.74 -14.14
N ALA A 258 14.04 4.11 -15.41
CA ALA A 258 14.99 4.85 -16.23
C ALA A 258 15.35 6.23 -15.62
N MET A 259 14.36 6.98 -15.13
CA MET A 259 14.59 8.27 -14.46
C MET A 259 15.46 8.13 -13.21
N LEU A 260 15.25 7.06 -12.41
CA LEU A 260 16.03 6.77 -11.21
C LEU A 260 17.42 6.18 -11.52
N SER A 261 17.65 5.75 -12.76
CA SER A 261 18.84 4.98 -13.15
C SER A 261 18.98 3.68 -12.35
N ILE A 262 17.84 3.03 -12.05
CA ILE A 262 17.79 1.70 -11.43
C ILE A 262 17.52 0.68 -12.54
N PRO A 263 18.30 -0.42 -12.63
CA PRO A 263 18.06 -1.49 -13.60
C PRO A 263 16.64 -2.08 -13.49
N GLU A 264 16.00 -2.34 -14.63
CA GLU A 264 14.61 -2.80 -14.69
C GLU A 264 14.41 -4.19 -14.08
N GLU A 265 15.45 -5.03 -14.04
CA GLU A 265 15.41 -6.34 -13.38
C GLU A 265 15.12 -6.26 -11.87
N TRP A 266 15.35 -5.11 -11.24
CA TRP A 266 15.02 -4.88 -9.84
C TRP A 266 13.54 -4.49 -9.62
N LEU A 267 12.79 -4.20 -10.68
CA LEU A 267 11.36 -3.94 -10.56
C LEU A 267 10.59 -5.25 -10.35
N TYR A 268 9.97 -5.40 -9.18
CA TYR A 268 9.16 -6.56 -8.89
C TYR A 268 7.76 -6.44 -9.53
N THR A 269 7.52 -7.20 -10.61
CA THR A 269 6.29 -7.12 -11.42
C THR A 269 5.36 -8.32 -11.26
N ALA A 270 5.77 -9.36 -10.51
CA ALA A 270 5.08 -10.66 -10.45
C ALA A 270 3.62 -10.59 -9.95
N ASN A 271 3.21 -9.49 -9.32
CA ASN A 271 1.87 -9.31 -8.77
C ASN A 271 0.91 -8.50 -9.65
N PHE A 272 1.40 -7.75 -10.64
CA PHE A 272 0.55 -6.95 -11.53
C PHE A 272 -0.51 -7.81 -12.22
N ALA A 273 -0.08 -8.89 -12.86
CA ALA A 273 -0.96 -9.73 -13.67
C ALA A 273 -2.00 -10.46 -12.83
N ARG A 274 -1.58 -11.02 -11.68
CA ARG A 274 -2.39 -11.98 -10.91
C ARG A 274 -3.22 -11.37 -9.79
N ILE A 275 -2.84 -10.20 -9.26
CA ILE A 275 -3.50 -9.59 -8.10
C ILE A 275 -4.25 -8.31 -8.52
N GLY A 276 -3.70 -7.50 -9.42
CA GLY A 276 -4.24 -6.16 -9.71
C GLY A 276 -3.95 -5.15 -8.59
N HIS A 277 -4.58 -3.97 -8.66
CA HIS A 277 -4.30 -2.85 -7.75
C HIS A 277 -5.11 -2.94 -6.45
N VAL A 278 -4.51 -3.41 -5.35
CA VAL A 278 -5.10 -3.49 -4.00
C VAL A 278 -4.80 -2.19 -3.23
N PHE A 279 -4.96 -1.06 -3.90
CA PHE A 279 -4.82 0.27 -3.31
C PHE A 279 -3.47 0.47 -2.59
N GLY A 280 -3.51 0.84 -1.31
CA GLY A 280 -2.30 1.07 -0.52
C GLY A 280 -1.57 -0.20 -0.08
N ALA A 281 -2.15 -1.38 -0.31
CA ALA A 281 -1.53 -2.65 0.08
C ALA A 281 -0.40 -3.08 -0.86
N ASP A 282 -0.40 -2.63 -2.12
CA ASP A 282 0.46 -3.19 -3.18
C ASP A 282 1.95 -3.30 -2.83
N PRO A 283 2.64 -2.24 -2.36
CA PRO A 283 4.06 -2.36 -2.06
C PRO A 283 4.34 -3.36 -0.93
N PHE A 284 3.39 -3.54 -0.01
CA PHE A 284 3.50 -4.46 1.11
C PHE A 284 3.13 -5.89 0.73
N ILE A 285 2.20 -6.10 -0.22
CA ILE A 285 1.96 -7.39 -0.85
C ILE A 285 3.21 -7.83 -1.63
N ASN A 286 3.86 -6.91 -2.34
CA ASN A 286 5.14 -7.14 -2.98
C ASN A 286 6.22 -7.49 -1.97
N PHE A 287 6.32 -6.75 -0.86
CA PHE A 287 7.22 -7.09 0.24
C PHE A 287 6.92 -8.47 0.85
N HIS A 288 5.66 -8.87 0.97
CA HIS A 288 5.33 -10.19 1.49
C HIS A 288 5.73 -11.34 0.53
N THR A 289 5.66 -11.11 -0.78
CA THR A 289 5.79 -12.17 -1.80
C THR A 289 7.14 -12.22 -2.49
N CYS A 290 7.90 -11.13 -2.50
CA CYS A 290 9.26 -11.07 -3.02
C CYS A 290 10.21 -11.76 -2.04
N ALA A 291 10.50 -13.05 -2.23
CA ALA A 291 11.31 -13.83 -1.29
C ALA A 291 12.83 -13.60 -1.43
N ASP A 292 13.29 -13.16 -2.60
CA ASP A 292 14.71 -13.12 -2.98
C ASP A 292 15.44 -11.85 -2.52
N ARG A 293 15.20 -11.41 -1.29
CA ARG A 293 15.84 -10.21 -0.73
C ARG A 293 17.09 -10.57 0.05
N ASP A 294 18.23 -10.10 -0.44
CA ASP A 294 19.53 -10.32 0.20
C ASP A 294 19.61 -9.65 1.57
N VAL A 295 20.19 -10.36 2.55
CA VAL A 295 20.52 -9.79 3.86
C VAL A 295 21.47 -8.60 3.68
N GLY A 296 21.12 -7.46 4.27
CA GLY A 296 21.83 -6.19 4.11
C GLY A 296 21.52 -5.44 2.81
N GLY A 297 20.71 -6.02 1.91
CA GLY A 297 20.23 -5.39 0.69
C GLY A 297 19.18 -4.31 0.96
N TRP A 298 18.76 -3.63 -0.11
CA TRP A 298 17.88 -2.47 -0.04
C TRP A 298 16.67 -2.60 -0.95
N SER A 299 15.48 -2.44 -0.35
CA SER A 299 14.21 -2.35 -1.08
C SER A 299 13.67 -0.92 -1.07
N LEU A 300 13.17 -0.46 -2.21
CA LEU A 300 12.38 0.76 -2.36
C LEU A 300 10.91 0.39 -2.55
N LEU A 301 10.06 0.72 -1.59
CA LEU A 301 8.61 0.64 -1.70
C LEU A 301 8.06 2.00 -2.14
N PHE A 302 7.09 2.02 -3.05
CA PHE A 302 6.48 3.28 -3.48
C PHE A 302 4.99 3.12 -3.80
N SER A 303 4.22 4.14 -3.40
CA SER A 303 2.81 4.27 -3.69
C SER A 303 2.44 5.73 -3.97
N CYS A 304 1.33 5.95 -4.65
CA CYS A 304 0.76 7.27 -4.86
C CYS A 304 -0.76 7.21 -4.98
N GLY A 305 -1.43 8.35 -4.76
CA GLY A 305 -2.84 8.56 -5.06
C GLY A 305 -3.01 9.55 -6.21
N LEU A 306 -4.09 9.38 -6.97
CA LEU A 306 -4.45 10.28 -8.08
C LEU A 306 -4.60 11.76 -7.65
N SER A 307 -4.90 12.00 -6.37
CA SER A 307 -5.08 13.35 -5.81
C SER A 307 -3.77 14.07 -5.42
N GLY A 308 -2.61 13.53 -5.83
CA GLY A 308 -1.31 14.15 -5.60
C GLY A 308 -0.63 13.78 -4.29
N CYS A 309 -0.97 12.63 -3.70
CA CYS A 309 -0.22 12.06 -2.59
C CYS A 309 0.84 11.09 -3.12
N PHE A 310 2.07 11.19 -2.63
CA PHE A 310 3.19 10.33 -3.01
C PHE A 310 3.91 9.86 -1.75
N GLY A 311 4.23 8.57 -1.69
CA GLY A 311 4.96 7.97 -0.58
C GLY A 311 6.04 7.04 -1.09
N ALA A 312 7.24 7.19 -0.55
CA ALA A 312 8.36 6.28 -0.79
C ALA A 312 8.96 5.85 0.54
N MET A 313 9.27 4.57 0.66
CA MET A 313 9.88 3.98 1.84
C MET A 313 11.06 3.11 1.42
N VAL A 314 12.18 3.22 2.13
CA VAL A 314 13.38 2.42 1.90
C VAL A 314 13.58 1.50 3.10
N ILE A 315 13.70 0.21 2.82
CA ILE A 315 13.94 -0.84 3.81
C ILE A 315 15.34 -1.42 3.59
N ARG A 316 16.04 -1.65 4.70
CA ARG A 316 17.28 -2.42 4.78
C ARG A 316 17.00 -3.78 5.40
N HIS A 317 17.35 -4.86 4.72
CA HIS A 317 17.09 -6.24 5.15
C HIS A 317 18.11 -6.77 6.17
#